data_AF-A0A519SVU2-F1
#
_entry.id   AF-A0A519SVU2-F1
#
_cell.length_a   1.000
_cell.length_b   1.000
_cell.length_c   1.000
_cell.angle_alpha   90.00
_cell.angle_beta   90.00
_cell.angle_gamma   90.00
#
_symmetry.space_group_name_H-M   'P 1'
#
loop_
_entity.id
_entity.type
_entity.pdbx_description
1 polymer ?
#
loop_
_entity_poly.entity_id
_entity_poly.type
_entity_poly.pdbx_seq_one_letter_code
_entity_poly.pdbx_strand_id
1 'polypeptide(L)'
;MRTYAHIIDTAAVKATLNSIPDYWVVRDLSERDYGIDLMIEIFEELGVDKYSHKTYDATGHICYLQIKGTNTKFDYNKDGTLSYSLDKDSLLYTEKFPTAFILVRVCILPGHQNTFFMASTIHYGGFRF
;
A
#
# COMPACT_ATOMS: atom_id res chain seq x y z
N MET A 1 -4.29 -22.85 -9.65
CA MET A 1 -5.43 -23.01 -8.70
C MET A 1 -5.59 -21.73 -7.91
N ARG A 2 -6.81 -21.15 -7.84
CA ARG A 2 -7.07 -19.96 -7.01
C ARG A 2 -7.40 -20.40 -5.58
N THR A 3 -6.56 -20.07 -4.62
CA THR A 3 -6.77 -20.42 -3.22
C THR A 3 -7.65 -19.37 -2.54
N TYR A 4 -8.16 -19.69 -1.35
CA TYR A 4 -8.87 -18.72 -0.52
C TYR A 4 -7.98 -17.52 -0.15
N ALA A 5 -6.68 -17.75 0.07
CA ALA A 5 -5.70 -16.68 0.25
C ALA A 5 -5.68 -15.71 -0.96
N HIS A 6 -5.64 -16.23 -2.19
CA HIS A 6 -5.70 -15.37 -3.39
C HIS A 6 -7.00 -14.54 -3.47
N ILE A 7 -8.12 -15.03 -2.92
CA ILE A 7 -9.37 -14.26 -2.84
C ILE A 7 -9.23 -13.14 -1.82
N ILE A 8 -8.65 -13.42 -0.65
CA ILE A 8 -8.37 -12.43 0.39
C ILE A 8 -7.47 -11.32 -0.16
N ASP A 9 -6.36 -11.68 -0.81
CA ASP A 9 -5.40 -10.72 -1.35
C ASP A 9 -6.05 -9.82 -2.43
N THR A 10 -6.86 -10.42 -3.31
CA THR A 10 -7.61 -9.64 -4.32
C THR A 10 -8.55 -8.63 -3.66
N ALA A 11 -9.25 -9.03 -2.60
CA ALA A 11 -10.16 -8.14 -1.87
C ALA A 11 -9.39 -7.05 -1.11
N ALA A 12 -8.22 -7.39 -0.55
CA ALA A 12 -7.35 -6.45 0.14
C ALA A 12 -6.80 -5.37 -0.80
N VAL A 13 -6.38 -5.75 -2.01
CA VAL A 13 -5.95 -4.79 -3.04
C VAL A 13 -7.10 -3.85 -3.39
N LYS A 14 -8.31 -4.36 -3.62
CA LYS A 14 -9.49 -3.52 -3.90
C LYS A 14 -9.79 -2.54 -2.77
N ALA A 15 -9.77 -3.01 -1.53
CA ALA A 15 -10.01 -2.15 -0.36
C ALA A 15 -8.91 -1.09 -0.21
N THR A 16 -7.66 -1.41 -0.55
CA THR A 16 -6.54 -0.46 -0.54
C THR A 16 -6.75 0.62 -1.61
N LEU A 17 -7.09 0.24 -2.83
CA LEU A 17 -7.39 1.18 -3.91
C LEU A 17 -8.56 2.12 -3.57
N ASN A 18 -9.59 1.61 -2.90
CA ASN A 18 -10.72 2.43 -2.44
C ASN A 18 -10.38 3.36 -1.26
N SER A 19 -9.20 3.21 -0.65
CA SER A 19 -8.78 4.00 0.51
C SER A 19 -7.72 5.06 0.20
N ILE A 20 -7.20 5.08 -1.03
CA ILE A 20 -6.32 6.13 -1.52
C ILE A 20 -7.13 7.16 -2.33
N PRO A 21 -6.64 8.39 -2.51
CA PRO A 21 -7.35 9.40 -3.31
C PRO A 21 -7.55 8.96 -4.77
N ASP A 22 -8.77 9.18 -5.30
CA ASP A 22 -9.14 8.78 -6.66
C ASP A 22 -8.29 9.43 -7.77
N TYR A 23 -7.64 10.56 -7.46
CA TYR A 23 -6.78 11.30 -8.38
C TYR A 23 -5.33 10.81 -8.38
N TRP A 24 -4.95 9.88 -7.49
CA TRP A 24 -3.67 9.18 -7.56
C TRP A 24 -3.72 8.09 -8.63
N VAL A 25 -2.59 7.83 -9.28
CA VAL A 25 -2.53 6.91 -10.42
C VAL A 25 -1.82 5.62 -10.03
N VAL A 26 -2.51 4.49 -10.21
CA VAL A 26 -1.89 3.17 -10.14
C VAL A 26 -1.12 2.93 -11.44
N ARG A 27 0.18 2.70 -11.32
CA ARG A 27 1.04 2.35 -12.45
C ARG A 27 1.19 0.84 -12.54
N ASP A 28 1.21 0.33 -13.77
CA ASP A 28 1.36 -1.11 -14.00
C ASP A 28 2.78 -1.55 -13.60
N LEU A 29 2.85 -2.67 -12.89
CA LEU A 29 4.10 -3.35 -12.58
C LEU A 29 4.16 -4.56 -13.52
N SER A 30 4.89 -4.42 -14.62
CA SER A 30 5.09 -5.51 -15.59
C SER A 30 5.76 -6.73 -14.95
N GLU A 31 6.44 -6.53 -13.82
CA GLU A 31 7.08 -7.57 -13.01
C GLU A 31 6.66 -7.38 -11.55
N ARG A 32 5.56 -8.05 -11.14
CA ARG A 32 5.16 -8.17 -9.73
C ARG A 32 6.04 -9.16 -8.97
N ASP A 33 7.35 -9.03 -9.14
CA ASP A 33 8.30 -9.86 -8.44
C ASP A 33 8.83 -9.09 -7.23
N TYR A 34 9.20 -9.81 -6.17
CA TYR A 34 9.81 -9.28 -4.94
C TYR A 34 8.88 -8.55 -3.96
N GLY A 35 7.60 -8.91 -3.93
CA GLY A 35 6.69 -8.53 -2.83
C GLY A 35 6.10 -7.13 -2.93
N ILE A 36 6.18 -6.47 -4.09
CA ILE A 36 5.47 -5.21 -4.36
C ILE A 36 4.15 -5.52 -5.05
N ASP A 37 3.03 -5.07 -4.47
CA ASP A 37 1.69 -5.30 -5.01
C ASP A 37 1.22 -4.17 -5.92
N LEU A 38 1.54 -2.91 -5.57
CA LEU A 38 1.16 -1.72 -6.34
C LEU A 38 2.31 -0.70 -6.40
N MET A 39 2.41 -0.01 -7.54
CA MET A 39 3.15 1.24 -7.68
C MET A 39 2.14 2.37 -7.85
N ILE A 40 2.22 3.38 -6.98
CA ILE A 40 1.31 4.53 -7.00
C ILE A 40 2.11 5.79 -7.30
N GLU A 41 1.66 6.58 -8.26
CA GLU A 41 2.15 7.92 -8.49
C GLU A 41 1.25 8.94 -7.79
N ILE A 42 1.89 9.86 -7.06
CA ILE A 42 1.22 10.85 -6.23
C ILE A 42 0.96 12.09 -7.06
N PHE A 43 -0.30 12.52 -7.04
CA PHE A 43 -0.76 13.77 -7.62
C PHE A 43 -1.18 14.71 -6.49
N GLU A 44 -1.15 16.01 -6.75
CA GLU A 44 -1.63 17.04 -5.84
C GLU A 44 -2.62 17.97 -6.53
N GLU A 45 -3.54 18.55 -5.75
CA GLU A 45 -4.52 19.51 -6.26
C GLU A 45 -3.83 20.82 -6.65
N LEU A 46 -3.94 21.21 -7.93
CA LEU A 46 -3.32 22.41 -8.48
C LEU A 46 -4.29 23.60 -8.48
N GLY A 47 -5.58 23.35 -8.68
CA GLY A 47 -6.58 24.40 -8.77
C GLY A 47 -7.91 23.90 -9.34
N VAL A 48 -8.59 24.77 -10.09
CA VAL A 48 -9.86 24.45 -10.74
C VAL A 48 -9.84 24.82 -12.22
N ASP A 49 -10.49 24.00 -13.05
CA ASP A 49 -10.66 24.27 -14.46
C ASP A 49 -11.82 25.25 -14.73
N LYS A 50 -12.03 25.57 -16.01
CA LYS A 50 -13.12 26.46 -16.45
C LYS A 50 -14.54 25.92 -16.17
N TYR A 51 -14.66 24.65 -15.77
CA TYR A 51 -15.91 24.00 -15.37
C TYR A 51 -16.03 23.85 -13.85
N SER A 52 -15.13 24.47 -13.08
CA SER A 52 -15.06 24.34 -11.62
C SER A 52 -14.77 22.92 -11.13
N HIS A 53 -14.15 22.07 -11.96
CA HIS A 53 -13.59 20.80 -11.51
C HIS A 53 -12.19 21.01 -10.95
N LYS A 54 -11.85 20.30 -9.88
CA LYS A 54 -10.48 20.25 -9.37
C LYS A 54 -9.52 19.71 -10.43
N THR A 55 -8.38 20.37 -10.60
CA THR A 55 -7.27 19.91 -11.43
C THR A 55 -6.15 19.40 -10.56
N TYR A 56 -5.37 18.46 -11.10
CA TYR A 56 -4.30 17.81 -10.37
C TYR A 56 -3.03 17.81 -11.21
N ASP A 57 -1.88 17.96 -10.56
CA ASP A 57 -0.57 17.90 -11.20
C ASP A 57 0.24 16.72 -10.66
N ALA A 58 1.13 16.20 -11.51
CA ALA A 58 2.01 15.11 -11.14
C ALA A 58 3.12 15.65 -10.24
N THR A 59 3.24 15.10 -9.02
CA THR A 59 4.31 15.53 -8.11
C THR A 59 5.69 14.96 -8.50
N GLY A 60 5.72 13.98 -9.43
CA GLY A 60 6.89 13.18 -9.73
C GLY A 60 7.25 12.14 -8.66
N HIS A 61 6.54 12.13 -7.52
CA HIS A 61 6.76 11.15 -6.46
C HIS A 61 6.00 9.86 -6.71
N ILE A 62 6.67 8.75 -6.42
CA ILE A 62 6.14 7.39 -6.51
C ILE A 62 6.27 6.73 -5.14
N CYS A 63 5.34 5.86 -4.81
CA CYS A 63 5.47 4.92 -3.70
C CYS A 63 5.11 3.49 -4.13
N TYR A 64 5.76 2.54 -3.48
CA TYR A 64 5.51 1.11 -3.62
C TYR A 64 4.72 0.62 -2.42
N LEU A 65 3.71 -0.20 -2.66
CA LEU A 65 2.87 -0.77 -1.61
C LEU A 65 3.03 -2.29 -1.57
N GLN A 66 3.13 -2.83 -0.36
CA GLN A 66 2.95 -4.25 -0.10
C GLN A 66 1.73 -4.48 0.80
N ILE A 67 0.77 -5.23 0.30
CA ILE A 67 -0.56 -5.36 0.86
C ILE A 67 -0.73 -6.76 1.43
N LYS A 68 -1.08 -6.83 2.71
CA LYS A 68 -1.42 -8.09 3.39
C LYS A 68 -2.84 -8.06 3.91
N GLY A 69 -3.68 -8.88 3.29
CA GLY A 69 -5.06 -9.10 3.68
C GLY A 69 -5.22 -10.11 4.82
N THR A 70 -6.26 -9.94 5.62
CA THR A 70 -6.77 -10.94 6.55
C THR A 70 -8.29 -10.95 6.54
N ASN A 71 -8.89 -12.12 6.73
CA ASN A 71 -10.33 -12.30 6.93
C ASN A 71 -10.70 -12.47 8.42
N THR A 72 -9.76 -12.25 9.34
CA THR A 72 -9.97 -12.24 10.79
C THR A 72 -9.76 -10.84 11.35
N LYS A 73 -10.24 -10.58 12.57
CA LYS A 73 -9.93 -9.33 13.27
C LYS A 73 -8.42 -9.22 13.49
N PHE A 74 -7.92 -7.99 13.56
CA PHE A 74 -6.53 -7.77 13.94
C PHE A 74 -6.31 -8.14 15.40
N ASP A 75 -5.34 -9.02 15.62
CA ASP A 75 -4.78 -9.28 16.94
C ASP A 75 -3.69 -8.24 17.20
N TYR A 76 -4.00 -7.29 18.09
CA TYR A 76 -3.06 -6.27 18.53
C TYR A 76 -2.14 -6.85 19.60
N ASN A 77 -0.86 -6.44 19.55
CA ASN A 77 0.08 -6.72 20.61
C ASN A 77 -0.29 -5.94 21.89
N LYS A 78 0.29 -6.33 23.03
CA LYS A 78 0.00 -5.69 24.34
C LYS A 78 0.30 -4.18 24.37
N ASP A 79 1.20 -3.73 23.52
CA ASP A 79 1.59 -2.33 23.34
C ASP A 79 0.74 -1.57 22.31
N GLY A 80 -0.31 -2.21 21.77
CA GLY A 80 -1.18 -1.63 20.74
C GLY A 80 -0.61 -1.68 19.33
N THR A 81 0.54 -2.32 19.10
CA THR A 81 1.13 -2.47 17.76
C THR A 81 0.48 -3.63 16.98
N LEU A 82 0.63 -3.60 15.65
CA LEU A 82 0.18 -4.67 14.76
C LEU A 82 1.39 -5.35 14.12
N SER A 83 1.53 -6.65 14.34
CA SER A 83 2.62 -7.44 13.76
C SER A 83 2.48 -7.58 12.25
N TYR A 84 3.52 -7.24 11.49
CA TYR A 84 3.58 -7.42 10.03
C TYR A 84 4.74 -8.36 9.68
N SER A 85 4.44 -9.49 9.04
CA SER A 85 5.48 -10.41 8.55
C SER A 85 5.93 -9.98 7.16
N LEU A 86 7.25 -9.92 6.93
CA LEU A 86 7.86 -9.61 5.64
C LEU A 86 8.85 -10.69 5.28
N ASP A 87 8.92 -11.01 4.00
CA ASP A 87 10.04 -11.79 3.49
C ASP A 87 11.28 -10.90 3.41
N LYS A 88 12.42 -11.42 3.86
CA LYS A 88 13.65 -10.64 3.95
C LYS A 88 14.16 -10.24 2.58
N ASP A 89 14.02 -11.09 1.57
CA ASP A 89 14.51 -10.80 0.22
C ASP A 89 13.66 -9.72 -0.44
N SER A 90 12.34 -9.74 -0.21
CA SER A 90 11.43 -8.66 -0.63
C SER A 90 11.83 -7.31 -0.01
N LEU A 91 12.21 -7.33 1.27
CA LEU A 91 12.66 -6.13 1.98
C LEU A 91 14.00 -5.59 1.45
N LEU A 92 14.98 -6.47 1.27
CA LEU A 92 16.29 -6.11 0.72
C LEU A 92 16.19 -5.65 -0.74
N TYR A 93 15.19 -6.13 -1.48
CA TYR A 93 14.93 -5.68 -2.83
C TYR A 93 14.41 -4.25 -2.83
N THR A 94 13.45 -3.91 -1.97
CA THR A 94 12.88 -2.56 -1.91
C THR A 94 13.88 -1.51 -1.43
N GLU A 95 14.86 -1.90 -0.60
CA GLU A 95 16.00 -1.05 -0.22
C GLU A 95 16.88 -0.60 -1.41
N LYS A 96 16.80 -1.28 -2.56
CA LYS A 96 17.55 -0.88 -3.77
C LYS A 96 16.98 0.36 -4.45
N PHE A 97 15.77 0.76 -4.08
CA PHE A 97 15.08 1.90 -4.69
C PHE A 97 15.05 3.08 -3.71
N PRO A 98 15.34 4.32 -4.17
CA PRO A 98 15.16 5.52 -3.37
C PRO A 98 13.67 5.95 -3.31
N THR A 99 12.76 4.98 -3.28
CA THR A 99 11.31 5.17 -3.41
C THR A 99 10.65 4.74 -2.10
N ALA A 100 9.63 5.49 -1.65
CA ALA A 100 8.93 5.14 -0.42
C ALA A 100 8.27 3.76 -0.53
N PHE A 101 8.47 2.91 0.48
CA PHE A 101 7.86 1.59 0.58
C PHE A 101 6.87 1.54 1.74
N ILE A 102 5.60 1.32 1.42
CA ILE A 102 4.46 1.40 2.34
C ILE A 102 3.91 -0.01 2.56
N LEU A 103 3.82 -0.40 3.82
CA LEU A 103 3.20 -1.64 4.23
C LEU A 103 1.73 -1.40 4.54
N VAL A 104 0.85 -2.18 3.92
CA VAL A 104 -0.60 -2.04 4.09
C VAL A 104 -1.17 -3.30 4.71
N ARG A 105 -1.93 -3.14 5.79
CA ARG A 105 -2.72 -4.21 6.42
C ARG A 105 -4.19 -3.97 6.22
N VAL A 106 -4.87 -4.99 5.69
CA VAL A 106 -6.29 -4.89 5.37
C VAL A 106 -7.05 -6.02 6.04
N CYS A 107 -8.07 -5.66 6.82
CA CYS A 107 -9.08 -6.62 7.28
C CYS A 107 -10.26 -6.56 6.32
N ILE A 108 -10.60 -7.69 5.71
CA ILE A 108 -11.75 -7.81 4.78
C ILE A 108 -12.98 -8.45 5.42
N LEU A 109 -12.94 -8.71 6.75
CA LEU A 109 -14.05 -9.29 7.48
C LEU A 109 -15.27 -8.35 7.43
N PRO A 110 -16.44 -8.79 6.93
CA PRO A 110 -17.64 -7.94 6.88
C PRO A 110 -18.00 -7.36 8.25
N GLY A 111 -18.32 -6.07 8.30
CA GLY A 111 -18.63 -5.35 9.55
C GLY A 111 -17.41 -4.94 10.39
N HIS A 112 -16.19 -5.35 10.01
CA HIS A 112 -14.93 -5.01 10.69
C HIS A 112 -13.84 -4.57 9.69
N GLN A 113 -14.25 -4.09 8.52
CA GLN A 113 -13.35 -3.70 7.45
C GLN A 113 -12.51 -2.48 7.86
N ASN A 114 -11.19 -2.63 7.83
CA ASN A 114 -10.25 -1.57 8.17
C ASN A 114 -8.99 -1.70 7.32
N THR A 115 -8.41 -0.57 6.93
CA THR A 115 -7.13 -0.47 6.20
C THR A 115 -6.15 0.35 7.03
N PHE A 116 -4.98 -0.21 7.30
CA PHE A 116 -3.89 0.46 8.02
C PHE A 116 -2.70 0.64 7.09
N PHE A 117 -2.18 1.86 7.03
CA PHE A 117 -0.98 2.22 6.30
C PHE A 117 0.17 2.41 7.27
N MET A 118 1.28 1.74 7.04
CA MET A 118 2.52 1.91 7.78
C MET A 118 3.60 2.31 6.78
N ALA A 119 4.02 3.57 6.86
CA ALA A 119 5.13 4.06 6.07
C ALA A 119 6.44 3.57 6.69
N SER A 120 7.26 2.84 5.94
CA SER A 120 8.63 2.59 6.34
C SER A 120 9.53 3.63 5.67
N THR A 121 10.28 4.39 6.46
CA THR A 121 11.33 5.25 5.93
C THR A 121 12.62 4.45 5.96
N ILE A 122 13.10 4.04 4.78
CA ILE A 122 14.38 3.36 4.65
C ILE A 122 15.47 4.44 4.72
N HIS A 123 16.06 4.62 5.89
CA HIS A 123 17.30 5.38 6.03
C HIS A 123 18.47 4.41 5.81
N TYR A 124 19.51 4.84 5.08
CA TYR A 124 20.79 4.12 4.96
C TYR A 124 21.30 3.78 6.38
N GLY A 125 21.04 2.56 6.86
CA GLY A 125 21.24 2.17 8.28
C GLY A 125 20.19 1.22 8.88
N GLY A 126 19.10 0.89 8.16
CA GLY A 126 18.10 -0.09 8.56
C GLY A 126 16.79 0.52 9.09
N PHE A 127 15.75 -0.32 9.19
CA PHE A 127 14.39 0.08 9.57
C PHE A 127 14.34 0.66 10.99
N ARG A 128 13.80 1.87 11.12
CA ARG A 128 13.24 2.37 12.38
C ARG A 128 11.72 2.37 12.25
N PHE A 129 11.08 1.61 13.14
CA PHE A 129 9.64 1.62 13.37
C PHE A 129 9.31 2.61 14.49
#